data_AF-A0A6I9SIK3-F1
#
_entry.id   AF-A0A6I9SIK3-F1
#
_cell.length_a   1.000
_cell.length_b   1.000
_cell.length_c   1.000
_cell.angle_alpha   90.00
_cell.angle_beta   90.00
_cell.angle_gamma   90.00
#
_symmetry.space_group_name_H-M   'P 1'
#
loop_
_entity.id
_entity.type
_entity.pdbx_description
1 polymer ?
#
loop_
_entity_poly.entity_id
_entity_poly.type
_entity_poly.pdbx_seq_one_letter_code
_entity_poly.pdbx_strand_id
1 'polypeptide(L)'
;MGFSSNLALALATIIAICLSITNPSVAQNSPQDYLQPHNAARRAVGVGPMTWDNTLARYALNYANTRTGDCRLVHSRGPYGENLYMSSPSIATAARAVGAWVDERRFYDYRTNTCARGKVCGHYTQVVWRDSVRVGCARVRCNNGNYFIICSYNPPGNISGRRPYLSDAEEALEGQEATEVEDGAQALSFK
;
A
#
# COMPACT_ATOMS: atom_id res chain seq x y z
N MET A 1 0.63 60.86 5.79
CA MET A 1 1.21 59.50 5.68
C MET A 1 0.52 58.80 4.53
N GLY A 2 1.04 58.94 3.31
CA GLY A 2 0.44 58.37 2.10
C GLY A 2 1.33 57.23 1.60
N PHE A 3 0.87 55.99 1.74
CA PHE A 3 1.54 54.87 1.10
C PHE A 3 1.27 54.95 -0.41
N SER A 4 2.34 54.96 -1.20
CA SER A 4 2.28 54.99 -2.67
C SER A 4 1.41 53.85 -3.20
N SER A 5 0.45 54.18 -4.06
CA SER A 5 -0.57 53.29 -4.64
C SER A 5 -0.02 51.99 -5.25
N ASN A 6 1.21 52.01 -5.76
CA ASN A 6 1.91 50.84 -6.30
C ASN A 6 2.25 49.79 -5.23
N LEU A 7 2.49 50.20 -3.98
CA LEU A 7 2.78 49.31 -2.86
C LEU A 7 1.49 48.62 -2.37
N ALA A 8 0.36 49.34 -2.39
CA ALA A 8 -0.94 48.79 -2.04
C ALA A 8 -1.42 47.73 -3.05
N LEU A 9 -1.19 47.95 -4.36
CA LEU A 9 -1.50 46.94 -5.39
C LEU A 9 -0.61 45.70 -5.28
N ALA A 10 0.69 45.85 -5.01
CA ALA A 10 1.62 44.72 -4.84
C ALA A 10 1.29 43.87 -3.60
N LEU A 11 0.85 44.50 -2.50
CA LEU A 11 0.38 43.79 -1.31
C LEU A 11 -0.95 43.05 -1.55
N ALA A 12 -1.86 43.64 -2.33
CA ALA A 12 -3.14 43.00 -2.66
C ALA A 12 -2.99 41.74 -3.54
N THR A 13 -2.03 41.73 -4.48
CA THR A 13 -1.76 40.56 -5.33
C THR A 13 -1.07 39.42 -4.59
N ILE A 14 -0.15 39.72 -3.66
CA ILE A 14 0.51 38.70 -2.83
C ILE A 14 -0.50 38.00 -1.89
N ILE A 15 -1.46 38.75 -1.33
CA ILE A 15 -2.52 38.18 -0.49
C ILE A 15 -3.47 37.27 -1.31
N ALA A 16 -3.78 37.65 -2.56
CA ALA A 16 -4.61 36.83 -3.45
C ALA A 16 -3.93 35.51 -3.87
N ILE A 17 -2.60 35.52 -4.09
CA ILE A 17 -1.83 34.31 -4.44
C ILE A 17 -1.70 33.37 -3.22
N CYS A 18 -1.57 33.91 -2.01
CA CYS A 18 -1.56 33.13 -0.78
C CYS A 18 -2.92 32.50 -0.43
N LEU A 19 -4.03 33.11 -0.84
CA LEU A 19 -5.39 32.57 -0.63
C LEU A 19 -5.74 31.40 -1.56
N SER A 20 -4.99 31.21 -2.65
CA SER A 20 -5.18 30.08 -3.59
C SER A 20 -4.46 28.79 -3.21
N ILE A 21 -3.73 28.75 -2.09
CA ILE A 21 -3.15 27.50 -1.54
C ILE A 21 -4.05 26.93 -0.44
N THR A 22 -5.37 26.98 -0.62
CA THR A 22 -6.21 26.00 0.05
C THR A 22 -5.90 24.66 -0.62
N ASN A 23 -4.96 23.89 -0.08
CA ASN A 23 -4.99 22.45 -0.29
C ASN A 23 -6.36 22.03 0.22
N PRO A 24 -7.34 21.68 -0.64
CA PRO A 24 -8.49 21.01 -0.10
C PRO A 24 -7.90 19.79 0.59
N SER A 25 -8.39 19.49 1.79
CA SER A 25 -8.31 18.14 2.33
C SER A 25 -9.15 17.25 1.38
N VAL A 26 -8.67 17.08 0.15
CA VAL A 26 -9.10 16.04 -0.77
C VAL A 26 -8.84 14.79 0.02
N ALA A 27 -9.93 14.14 0.43
CA ALA A 27 -9.88 12.91 1.18
C ALA A 27 -8.85 11.99 0.52
N GLN A 28 -7.68 11.84 1.16
CA GLN A 28 -6.50 11.13 0.65
C GLN A 28 -6.81 9.63 0.65
N ASN A 29 -7.68 9.24 -0.27
CA ASN A 29 -8.36 7.96 -0.37
C ASN A 29 -8.61 7.57 -1.84
N SER A 30 -7.94 8.23 -2.78
CA SER A 30 -7.92 7.81 -4.18
C SER A 30 -7.13 6.50 -4.33
N PRO A 31 -7.32 5.75 -5.43
CA PRO A 31 -6.46 4.60 -5.76
C PRO A 31 -4.96 4.89 -5.66
N GLN A 32 -4.54 6.08 -6.10
CA GLN A 32 -3.15 6.50 -6.10
C GLN A 32 -2.60 6.71 -4.68
N ASP A 33 -3.43 7.19 -3.74
CA ASP A 33 -3.03 7.39 -2.34
C ASP A 33 -2.72 6.07 -1.63
N TYR A 34 -3.28 4.95 -2.12
CA TYR A 34 -2.87 3.61 -1.70
C TYR A 34 -1.68 3.10 -2.51
N LEU A 35 -1.74 3.16 -3.85
CA LEU A 35 -0.71 2.57 -4.71
C LEU A 35 0.68 3.17 -4.50
N GLN A 36 0.79 4.49 -4.34
CA GLN A 36 2.08 5.16 -4.20
C GLN A 36 2.90 4.62 -3.02
N PRO A 37 2.39 4.59 -1.77
CA PRO A 37 3.16 4.04 -0.65
C PRO A 37 3.41 2.53 -0.76
N HIS A 38 2.48 1.75 -1.34
CA HIS A 38 2.74 0.32 -1.62
C HIS A 38 3.92 0.14 -2.58
N ASN A 39 3.89 0.81 -3.72
CA ASN A 39 4.90 0.68 -4.76
C ASN A 39 6.24 1.31 -4.35
N ALA A 40 6.23 2.32 -3.48
CA ALA A 40 7.46 2.81 -2.84
C ALA A 40 8.10 1.75 -1.94
N ALA A 41 7.31 1.05 -1.11
CA ALA A 41 7.80 -0.02 -0.25
C ALA A 41 8.30 -1.23 -1.05
N ARG A 42 7.58 -1.65 -2.09
CA ARG A 42 7.96 -2.76 -2.97
C ARG A 42 9.28 -2.48 -3.71
N ARG A 43 9.43 -1.28 -4.25
CA ARG A 43 10.69 -0.85 -4.90
C ARG A 43 11.88 -0.90 -3.95
N ALA A 44 11.69 -0.58 -2.68
CA ALA A 44 12.76 -0.60 -1.68
C ALA A 44 13.31 -2.00 -1.39
N VAL A 45 12.61 -3.07 -1.82
CA VAL A 45 13.02 -4.47 -1.63
C VAL A 45 13.10 -5.23 -2.97
N GLY A 46 13.28 -4.53 -4.09
CA GLY A 46 13.45 -5.14 -5.41
C GLY A 46 12.18 -5.76 -6.01
N VAL A 47 11.01 -5.55 -5.40
CA VAL A 47 9.75 -6.13 -5.87
C VAL A 47 9.06 -5.21 -6.87
N GLY A 48 8.61 -5.76 -8.01
CA GLY A 48 7.86 -5.04 -9.03
C GLY A 48 6.54 -4.41 -8.52
N PRO A 49 6.06 -3.32 -9.12
CA PRO A 49 4.88 -2.60 -8.62
C PRO A 49 3.59 -3.42 -8.74
N MET A 50 2.65 -3.19 -7.83
CA MET A 50 1.27 -3.65 -7.97
C MET A 50 0.41 -2.62 -8.70
N THR A 51 -0.70 -3.08 -9.27
CA THR A 51 -1.69 -2.27 -10.00
C THR A 51 -3.03 -2.23 -9.26
N TRP A 52 -3.81 -1.17 -9.49
CA TRP A 52 -5.14 -1.06 -8.90
C TRP A 52 -6.14 -1.98 -9.61
N ASP A 53 -6.97 -2.68 -8.84
CA ASP A 53 -8.04 -3.55 -9.34
C ASP A 53 -9.40 -3.12 -8.77
N ASN A 54 -10.31 -2.70 -9.65
CA ASN A 54 -11.64 -2.22 -9.28
C ASN A 54 -12.56 -3.34 -8.77
N THR A 55 -12.28 -4.60 -9.06
CA THR A 55 -13.00 -5.75 -8.48
C THR A 55 -12.58 -5.95 -7.03
N LEU A 56 -11.29 -5.87 -6.73
CA LEU A 56 -10.80 -5.90 -5.36
C LEU A 56 -11.28 -4.70 -4.54
N ALA A 57 -11.32 -3.50 -5.13
CA ALA A 57 -11.81 -2.31 -4.43
C ALA A 57 -13.30 -2.42 -4.09
N ARG A 58 -14.13 -2.98 -4.99
CA ARG A 58 -15.55 -3.26 -4.71
C ARG A 58 -15.70 -4.33 -3.63
N TYR A 59 -14.89 -5.39 -3.68
CA TYR A 59 -14.88 -6.43 -2.64
C TYR A 59 -14.55 -5.82 -1.27
N ALA A 60 -13.47 -5.05 -1.19
CA ALA A 60 -13.02 -4.35 0.00
C ALA A 60 -14.11 -3.41 0.55
N LEU A 61 -14.79 -2.65 -0.32
CA LEU A 61 -15.88 -1.75 0.07
C LEU A 61 -17.08 -2.51 0.63
N ASN A 62 -17.51 -3.58 -0.05
CA ASN A 62 -18.62 -4.42 0.39
C ASN A 62 -18.34 -5.01 1.78
N TYR A 63 -17.12 -5.52 1.99
CA TYR A 63 -16.74 -6.05 3.28
C TYR A 63 -16.66 -4.97 4.36
N ALA A 64 -16.02 -3.83 4.07
CA ALA A 64 -15.90 -2.71 5.00
C ALA A 64 -17.27 -2.21 5.49
N ASN A 65 -18.27 -2.15 4.60
CA ASN A 65 -19.64 -1.77 4.95
C ASN A 65 -20.28 -2.71 5.99
N THR A 66 -19.89 -3.99 6.05
CA THR A 66 -20.38 -4.92 7.10
C THR A 66 -19.77 -4.66 8.48
N ARG A 67 -18.70 -3.85 8.56
CA ARG A 67 -17.95 -3.55 9.78
C ARG A 67 -18.27 -2.18 10.37
N THR A 68 -19.15 -1.39 9.76
CA THR A 68 -19.48 -0.03 10.23
C THR A 68 -20.14 -0.02 11.63
N GLY A 69 -20.83 -1.10 12.01
CA GLY A 69 -21.51 -1.22 13.31
C GLY A 69 -20.56 -1.29 14.51
N ASP A 70 -19.46 -2.02 14.41
CA ASP A 70 -18.54 -2.28 15.54
C ASP A 70 -17.08 -1.83 15.27
N CYS A 71 -16.74 -1.51 14.02
CA CYS A 71 -15.42 -1.09 13.56
C CYS A 71 -14.26 -2.05 13.91
N ARG A 72 -14.52 -3.33 14.25
CA ARG A 72 -13.43 -4.24 14.67
C ARG A 72 -12.65 -4.76 13.46
N LEU A 73 -11.33 -4.85 13.62
CA LEU A 73 -10.37 -5.41 12.66
C LEU A 73 -10.49 -6.95 12.61
N VAL A 74 -11.49 -7.43 11.88
CA VAL A 74 -11.73 -8.85 11.61
C VAL A 74 -11.55 -9.06 10.11
N HIS A 75 -10.85 -10.12 9.72
CA HIS A 75 -10.65 -10.49 8.32
C HIS A 75 -11.92 -11.11 7.73
N SER A 76 -12.14 -10.90 6.43
CA SER A 76 -13.35 -11.36 5.74
C SER A 76 -13.44 -12.87 5.59
N ARG A 77 -12.29 -13.57 5.71
CA ARG A 77 -12.13 -14.98 5.34
C ARG A 77 -12.40 -15.25 3.86
N GLY A 78 -12.32 -14.22 3.03
CA GLY A 78 -12.44 -14.31 1.58
C GLY A 78 -11.22 -14.92 0.88
N PRO A 79 -11.25 -14.98 -0.46
CA PRO A 79 -10.20 -15.59 -1.27
C PRO A 79 -8.95 -14.70 -1.45
N TYR A 80 -9.00 -13.45 -0.99
CA TYR A 80 -7.93 -12.47 -1.19
C TYR A 80 -7.06 -12.31 0.06
N GLY A 81 -5.83 -11.85 -0.15
CA GLY A 81 -5.01 -11.35 0.96
C GLY A 81 -5.63 -10.07 1.50
N GLU A 82 -5.41 -9.75 2.77
CA GLU A 82 -6.05 -8.59 3.40
C GLU A 82 -5.15 -7.91 4.42
N ASN A 83 -5.14 -6.57 4.38
CA ASN A 83 -4.66 -5.75 5.49
C ASN A 83 -5.81 -4.86 5.97
N LEU A 84 -5.93 -4.72 7.29
CA LEU A 84 -6.97 -3.94 7.94
C LEU A 84 -6.35 -2.81 8.76
N TYR A 85 -7.04 -1.68 8.83
CA TYR A 85 -6.62 -0.53 9.62
C TYR A 85 -7.82 0.22 10.17
N MET A 86 -7.72 0.65 11.43
CA MET A 86 -8.75 1.46 12.08
C MET A 86 -8.09 2.71 12.63
N SER A 87 -8.75 3.85 12.44
CA SER A 87 -8.24 5.14 12.90
C SER A 87 -9.35 6.08 13.32
N SER A 88 -8.99 7.05 14.16
CA SER A 88 -9.79 8.25 14.35
C SER A 88 -9.81 9.10 13.07
N PRO A 89 -10.81 9.98 12.89
CA PRO A 89 -10.94 10.83 11.69
C PRO A 89 -9.68 11.60 11.29
N SER A 90 -8.90 12.09 12.27
CA SER A 90 -7.73 12.94 12.04
C SER A 90 -6.58 12.24 11.33
N ILE A 91 -6.54 10.90 11.32
CA ILE A 91 -5.45 10.11 10.69
C ILE A 91 -5.97 9.06 9.70
N ALA A 92 -7.24 9.17 9.28
CA ALA A 92 -7.93 8.21 8.42
C ALA A 92 -7.62 8.39 6.92
N THR A 93 -6.34 8.44 6.56
CA THR A 93 -5.87 8.53 5.16
C THR A 93 -5.31 7.20 4.67
N ALA A 94 -5.38 6.97 3.36
CA ALA A 94 -4.78 5.82 2.69
C ALA A 94 -3.27 5.72 2.99
N ALA A 95 -2.55 6.83 2.83
CA ALA A 95 -1.11 6.88 3.08
C ALA A 95 -0.75 6.53 4.53
N ARG A 96 -1.57 6.93 5.51
CA ARG A 96 -1.36 6.55 6.93
C ARG A 96 -1.60 5.07 7.18
N ALA A 97 -2.64 4.47 6.59
CA ALA A 97 -2.90 3.04 6.70
C ALA A 97 -1.73 2.22 6.11
N VAL A 98 -1.33 2.52 4.87
CA VAL A 98 -0.23 1.81 4.20
C VAL A 98 1.09 2.05 4.92
N GLY A 99 1.35 3.28 5.36
CA GLY A 99 2.52 3.63 6.15
C GLY A 99 2.62 2.81 7.44
N ALA A 100 1.52 2.65 8.17
CA ALA A 100 1.48 1.84 9.40
C ALA A 100 1.79 0.36 9.14
N TRP A 101 1.28 -0.21 8.04
CA TRP A 101 1.62 -1.58 7.64
C TRP A 101 3.08 -1.71 7.21
N VAL A 102 3.61 -0.76 6.44
CA VAL A 102 5.02 -0.73 6.02
C VAL A 102 5.96 -0.57 7.20
N ASP A 103 5.57 0.19 8.21
CA ASP A 103 6.35 0.43 9.42
C ASP A 103 6.64 -0.85 10.22
N GLU A 104 5.84 -1.90 10.04
CA GLU A 104 6.09 -3.22 10.65
C GLU A 104 7.37 -3.89 10.12
N ARG A 105 7.97 -3.39 9.04
CA ARG A 105 9.29 -3.83 8.56
C ARG A 105 10.34 -3.87 9.68
N ARG A 106 10.24 -2.97 10.65
CA ARG A 106 11.15 -2.88 11.81
C ARG A 106 11.08 -4.11 12.72
N PHE A 107 10.04 -4.92 12.56
CA PHE A 107 9.80 -6.14 13.33
C PHE A 107 9.97 -7.41 12.50
N TYR A 108 10.23 -7.32 11.20
CA TYR A 108 10.42 -8.49 10.35
C TYR A 108 11.91 -8.85 10.22
N ASP A 109 12.26 -10.10 10.48
CA ASP A 109 13.58 -10.66 10.18
C ASP A 109 13.49 -11.52 8.92
N TYR A 110 14.12 -11.06 7.84
CA TYR A 110 14.14 -11.75 6.54
C TYR A 110 14.83 -13.11 6.61
N ARG A 111 15.93 -13.21 7.37
CA ARG A 111 16.77 -14.41 7.44
C ARG A 111 15.97 -15.57 8.04
N THR A 112 15.28 -15.30 9.14
CA THR A 112 14.45 -16.30 9.84
C THR A 112 13.02 -16.38 9.29
N ASN A 113 12.61 -15.41 8.46
CA ASN A 113 11.24 -15.26 7.97
C ASN A 113 10.21 -15.19 9.11
N THR A 114 10.53 -14.43 10.17
CA THR A 114 9.67 -14.32 11.35
C THR A 114 9.50 -12.88 11.81
N CYS A 115 8.42 -12.61 12.54
CA CYS A 115 8.27 -11.37 13.29
C CYS A 115 9.04 -11.46 14.63
N ALA A 116 9.53 -10.31 15.10
CA ALA A 116 10.04 -10.16 16.45
C ALA A 116 9.00 -10.63 17.47
N ARG A 117 9.46 -11.20 18.59
CA ARG A 117 8.59 -11.80 19.61
C ARG A 117 7.53 -10.81 20.09
N GLY A 118 6.25 -11.22 20.00
CA GLY A 118 5.10 -10.39 20.42
C GLY A 118 4.81 -9.19 19.52
N LYS A 119 5.41 -9.14 18.32
CA LYS A 119 5.15 -8.11 17.31
C LYS A 119 4.41 -8.69 16.12
N VAL A 120 3.80 -7.80 15.35
CA VAL A 120 3.13 -8.12 14.08
C VAL A 120 4.00 -7.58 12.95
N CYS A 121 4.14 -8.37 11.90
CA CYS A 121 4.79 -7.98 10.66
C CYS A 121 4.09 -8.52 9.40
N GLY A 122 2.94 -9.19 9.59
CA GLY A 122 2.17 -9.79 8.51
C GLY A 122 1.58 -8.76 7.54
N HIS A 123 1.32 -7.53 7.99
CA HIS A 123 0.84 -6.49 7.10
C HIS A 123 1.97 -5.99 6.21
N TYR A 124 3.19 -5.81 6.76
CA TYR A 124 4.37 -5.50 5.97
C TYR A 124 4.63 -6.59 4.91
N THR A 125 4.71 -7.85 5.31
CA THR A 125 5.03 -8.94 4.37
C THR A 125 3.99 -9.07 3.26
N GLN A 126 2.72 -8.76 3.52
CA GLN A 126 1.70 -8.69 2.46
C GLN A 126 1.92 -7.51 1.50
N VAL A 127 2.25 -6.31 2.00
CA VAL A 127 2.51 -5.13 1.14
C VAL A 127 3.62 -5.40 0.13
N VAL A 128 4.69 -6.08 0.58
CA VAL A 128 5.87 -6.39 -0.24
C VAL A 128 5.86 -7.81 -0.81
N TRP A 129 4.73 -8.51 -0.78
CA TRP A 129 4.63 -9.87 -1.32
C TRP A 129 4.79 -9.86 -2.84
N ARG A 130 5.83 -10.51 -3.37
CA ARG A 130 6.22 -10.50 -4.79
C ARG A 130 5.05 -10.88 -5.70
N ASP A 131 4.36 -11.97 -5.36
CA ASP A 131 3.27 -12.51 -6.18
C ASP A 131 1.98 -11.68 -6.12
N SER A 132 1.81 -10.79 -5.14
CA SER A 132 0.61 -9.94 -5.02
C SER A 132 0.73 -8.75 -5.97
N VAL A 133 0.25 -8.92 -7.20
CA VAL A 133 0.39 -7.95 -8.31
C VAL A 133 -0.79 -6.99 -8.46
N ARG A 134 -1.90 -7.24 -7.76
CA ARG A 134 -3.09 -6.37 -7.76
C ARG A 134 -3.55 -6.04 -6.35
N VAL A 135 -4.03 -4.81 -6.18
CA VAL A 135 -4.62 -4.33 -4.92
C VAL A 135 -5.89 -3.52 -5.19
N GLY A 136 -6.86 -3.63 -4.30
CA GLY A 136 -7.99 -2.71 -4.25
C GLY A 136 -8.37 -2.45 -2.81
N CYS A 137 -8.63 -1.19 -2.48
CA CYS A 137 -8.84 -0.76 -1.11
C CYS A 137 -10.14 0.01 -0.95
N ALA A 138 -10.65 0.07 0.28
CA ALA A 138 -11.79 0.86 0.65
C ALA A 138 -11.64 1.45 2.04
N ARG A 139 -12.32 2.58 2.26
CA ARG A 139 -12.42 3.26 3.55
C ARG A 139 -13.87 3.62 3.81
N VAL A 140 -14.37 3.28 4.98
CA VAL A 140 -15.73 3.58 5.42
C VAL A 140 -15.71 4.22 6.80
N ARG A 141 -16.69 5.08 7.09
CA ARG A 141 -16.88 5.65 8.43
C ARG A 141 -17.77 4.71 9.23
N CYS A 142 -17.31 4.32 10.42
CA CYS A 142 -18.06 3.52 11.37
C CYS A 142 -19.03 4.38 12.20
N ASN A 143 -20.01 3.73 12.85
CA ASN A 143 -21.04 4.40 13.67
C ASN A 143 -20.46 5.16 14.87
N ASN A 144 -19.32 4.69 15.39
CA ASN A 144 -18.58 5.37 16.47
C ASN A 144 -17.73 6.56 15.98
N GLY A 145 -17.81 6.92 14.70
CA GLY A 145 -17.09 8.04 14.09
C GLY A 145 -15.68 7.71 13.61
N ASN A 146 -15.11 6.55 13.98
CA ASN A 146 -13.82 6.08 13.44
C ASN A 146 -13.94 5.66 11.99
N TYR A 147 -12.80 5.42 11.34
CA TYR A 147 -12.73 4.88 9.99
C TYR A 147 -12.15 3.47 10.00
N PHE A 148 -12.75 2.61 9.19
CA PHE A 148 -12.25 1.29 8.85
C PHE A 148 -11.69 1.32 7.44
N ILE A 149 -10.46 0.85 7.27
CA ILE A 149 -9.75 0.76 5.99
C ILE A 149 -9.37 -0.70 5.77
N ILE A 150 -9.60 -1.20 4.57
CA ILE A 150 -9.18 -2.52 4.12
C ILE A 150 -8.53 -2.40 2.74
N CYS A 151 -7.44 -3.12 2.54
CA CYS A 151 -6.87 -3.40 1.22
C CYS A 151 -6.90 -4.91 0.98
N SER A 152 -7.43 -5.31 -0.18
CA SER A 152 -7.45 -6.69 -0.64
C SER A 152 -6.40 -6.90 -1.73
N TYR A 153 -5.65 -8.00 -1.65
CA TYR A 153 -4.52 -8.33 -2.52
C TYR A 153 -4.77 -9.60 -3.31
N ASN A 154 -4.40 -9.60 -4.60
CA ASN A 154 -4.52 -10.77 -5.46
C ASN A 154 -3.29 -10.98 -6.35
N PRO A 155 -2.74 -12.20 -6.43
CA PRO A 155 -2.89 -13.33 -5.50
C PRO A 155 -2.70 -12.99 -4.01
N PRO A 156 -3.29 -13.76 -3.07
CA PRO A 156 -3.04 -13.59 -1.64
C PRO A 156 -1.57 -13.85 -1.30
N GLY A 157 -1.00 -13.03 -0.41
CA GLY A 157 0.34 -13.22 0.12
C GLY A 157 0.37 -14.06 1.41
N ASN A 158 1.48 -13.96 2.14
CA ASN A 158 1.67 -14.58 3.46
C ASN A 158 1.45 -16.12 3.47
N ILE A 159 1.89 -16.78 2.41
CA ILE A 159 1.88 -18.25 2.33
C ILE A 159 2.88 -18.82 3.33
N SER A 160 2.42 -19.74 4.18
CA SER A 160 3.24 -20.34 5.24
C SER A 160 4.54 -20.92 4.70
N GLY A 161 5.66 -20.55 5.33
CA GLY A 161 7.00 -21.01 4.96
C GLY A 161 7.63 -20.29 3.76
N ARG A 162 6.89 -19.45 3.02
CA ARG A 162 7.44 -18.64 1.92
C ARG A 162 7.87 -17.26 2.39
N ARG A 163 8.96 -16.74 1.82
CA ARG A 163 9.39 -15.35 2.02
C ARG A 163 8.58 -14.42 1.09
N PRO A 164 8.36 -13.15 1.49
CA PRO A 164 7.62 -12.18 0.69
C PRO A 164 8.37 -11.75 -0.58
N TYR A 165 9.69 -11.83 -0.59
CA TYR A 165 10.55 -11.48 -1.73
C TYR A 165 11.83 -12.31 -1.65
N LEU A 166 12.61 -12.31 -2.74
CA LEU A 166 13.91 -12.97 -2.80
C LEU A 166 14.98 -12.06 -2.21
N SER A 167 16.06 -12.65 -1.72
CA SER A 167 17.31 -11.93 -1.45
C SER A 167 18.07 -11.75 -2.74
N ASP A 168 18.99 -10.78 -2.77
CA ASP A 168 19.88 -10.56 -3.91
C ASP A 168 20.62 -11.85 -4.34
N ALA A 169 20.96 -12.72 -3.37
CA ALA A 169 21.59 -14.01 -3.64
C ALA A 169 20.62 -15.04 -4.23
N GLU A 170 19.37 -15.10 -3.75
CA GLU A 170 18.34 -15.98 -4.30
C GLU A 170 17.91 -15.53 -5.70
N GLU A 171 17.83 -14.21 -5.95
CA GLU A 171 17.52 -13.66 -7.28
C GLU A 171 18.63 -13.92 -8.30
N ALA A 172 19.90 -13.89 -7.90
CA ALA A 172 21.02 -14.26 -8.75
C ALA A 172 21.01 -15.75 -9.16
N LEU A 173 20.56 -16.64 -8.26
CA LEU A 173 20.45 -18.08 -8.55
C LEU A 173 19.29 -18.39 -9.50
N GLU A 174 18.11 -17.77 -9.29
CA GLU A 174 16.99 -17.91 -10.23
C GLU A 174 17.34 -17.38 -11.63
N GLY A 175 18.12 -16.29 -11.71
CA GLY A 175 18.60 -15.74 -12.97
C GLY A 175 19.50 -16.70 -13.76
N GLN A 176 20.33 -17.49 -13.07
CA GLN A 176 21.19 -18.49 -13.73
C GLN A 176 20.40 -19.68 -14.26
N GLU A 177 19.43 -20.18 -13.49
CA GLU A 177 18.58 -21.30 -13.90
C GLU A 177 17.71 -20.95 -15.11
N ALA A 178 17.19 -19.72 -15.18
CA ALA A 178 16.42 -19.23 -16.33
C ALA A 178 17.26 -19.14 -17.62
N THR A 179 18.53 -18.71 -17.53
CA THR A 179 19.41 -18.63 -18.69
C THR A 179 19.77 -20.01 -19.26
N GLU A 180 19.97 -21.01 -18.40
CA GLU A 180 20.27 -22.38 -18.85
C GLU A 180 19.08 -23.04 -19.58
N VAL A 181 17.85 -22.74 -19.15
CA VAL A 181 16.63 -23.24 -19.81
C VAL A 181 16.46 -22.62 -21.21
N GLU A 182 16.72 -21.32 -21.37
CA GLU A 182 16.64 -20.66 -22.69
C GLU A 182 17.72 -21.18 -23.65
N ASP A 183 18.97 -21.31 -23.20
CA ASP A 183 20.07 -21.85 -24.01
C ASP A 183 19.80 -23.32 -24.40
N GLY A 184 19.25 -24.12 -23.48
CA GLY A 184 18.84 -25.50 -23.74
C GLY A 184 17.67 -25.60 -24.73
N ALA A 185 16.70 -24.70 -24.66
CA ALA A 185 15.58 -24.65 -25.61
C ALA A 185 16.03 -24.24 -27.02
N GLN A 186 16.98 -23.30 -27.13
CA GLN A 186 17.57 -22.92 -28.42
C GLN A 186 18.40 -24.06 -29.02
N ALA A 187 19.14 -24.82 -28.21
CA ALA A 187 19.93 -25.97 -28.68
C ALA A 187 19.07 -27.11 -29.27
N LEU A 188 17.80 -27.25 -28.85
CA LEU A 188 16.86 -28.25 -29.38
C LEU A 188 16.11 -27.79 -30.63
N SER A 189 16.12 -26.50 -30.96
CA SER A 189 15.49 -25.95 -32.18
C SER A 189 16.36 -26.10 -33.45
N PHE A 190 17.61 -26.57 -33.32
CA PHE A 190 18.56 -26.76 -34.43
C PHE A 190 18.85 -28.24 -34.75
N LYS A 191 18.00 -29.17 -34.32
CA LYS A 191 18.05 -30.59 -34.68
C LYS A 191 16.90 -31.00 -35.60
#